data_AF-A0A1H6E4K8-F1
#
_entry.id   AF-A0A1H6E4K8-F1
#
_cell.length_a   1.000
_cell.length_b   1.000
_cell.length_c   1.000
_cell.angle_alpha   90.00
_cell.angle_beta   90.00
_cell.angle_gamma   90.00
#
_symmetry.space_group_name_H-M   'P 1'
#
loop_
_entity.id
_entity.type
_entity.pdbx_description
1 polymer ?
#
loop_
_entity_poly.entity_id
_entity_poly.type
_entity_poly.pdbx_seq_one_letter_code
_entity_poly.pdbx_strand_id
1 'polypeptide(L)'
;MVSSRADPARTSPCEPVMTRSTRPTGTESEEPHLRRAVCPGSFDPITNGHLDIIARASRLYDTVHVAVMINQSKKGLFDIDERIALIEEVTADLGNVRVESFHGLLVDFCKQHDIPAIVKGLRAVSDFDYELQMAQMNIGLSGVETLFVPTNPAYSFLSSSLVKEVAQWGGDISHLVPPPVLEALNARLRQQ
;
A
#
# COMPACT_ATOMS: atom_id res chain seq x y z
N MET A 1 10.18 33.93 66.08
CA MET A 1 9.15 34.36 67.06
C MET A 1 8.26 35.33 66.29
N VAL A 2 6.98 35.10 65.99
CA VAL A 2 5.79 34.63 66.74
C VAL A 2 4.84 34.04 65.68
N SER A 3 4.50 32.75 65.71
CA SER A 3 3.36 32.08 66.38
C SER A 3 1.98 32.19 65.69
N SER A 4 1.50 31.02 65.22
CA SER A 4 0.11 30.50 65.22
C SER A 4 -0.94 31.21 64.32
N ARG A 5 -1.91 30.53 63.69
CA ARG A 5 -2.68 29.34 64.10
C ARG A 5 -3.10 28.50 62.89
N ALA A 6 -3.08 27.18 63.09
CA ALA A 6 -3.81 26.22 62.26
C ALA A 6 -5.27 26.15 62.75
N ASP A 7 -6.21 25.99 61.82
CA ASP A 7 -7.62 25.72 62.10
C ASP A 7 -7.98 24.35 61.47
N PRO A 8 -8.46 23.36 62.25
CA PRO A 8 -8.81 22.04 61.73
C PRO A 8 -10.32 21.92 61.46
N ALA A 9 -10.65 20.93 60.61
CA ALA A 9 -11.97 20.35 60.37
C ALA A 9 -12.85 20.95 59.26
N ARG A 10 -12.86 20.24 58.11
CA ARG A 10 -14.04 19.45 57.70
C ARG A 10 -13.65 18.51 56.56
N THR A 11 -13.38 17.26 56.91
CA THR A 11 -13.33 16.12 55.99
C THR A 11 -14.74 15.65 55.73
N SER A 12 -15.27 15.87 54.53
CA SER A 12 -16.40 15.10 54.00
C SER A 12 -15.85 13.92 53.21
N PRO A 13 -16.21 12.66 53.52
CA PRO A 13 -15.79 11.53 52.72
C PRO A 13 -16.59 11.52 51.41
N CYS A 14 -15.89 11.65 50.29
CA CYS A 14 -16.45 11.39 48.97
C CYS A 14 -16.51 9.87 48.79
N GLU A 15 -17.69 9.28 48.97
CA GLU A 15 -17.90 7.87 48.61
C GLU A 15 -17.89 7.71 47.08
N PRO A 16 -17.23 6.68 46.53
CA PRO A 16 -17.26 6.43 45.11
C PRO A 16 -18.64 5.88 44.71
N VAL A 17 -19.39 6.66 43.93
CA VAL A 17 -20.59 6.18 43.24
C VAL A 17 -20.16 5.16 42.20
N MET A 18 -20.32 3.87 42.52
CA MET A 18 -20.29 2.78 41.54
C MET A 18 -21.55 2.85 40.68
N THR A 19 -21.48 3.56 39.55
CA THR A 19 -22.45 3.36 38.47
C THR A 19 -22.13 2.02 37.79
N ARG A 20 -22.93 0.99 38.09
CA ARG A 20 -22.99 -0.22 37.27
C ARG A 20 -23.53 0.16 35.90
N SER A 21 -22.64 0.42 34.94
CA SER A 21 -22.98 0.48 33.53
C SER A 21 -23.37 -0.93 33.08
N THR A 22 -24.67 -1.17 32.99
CA THR A 22 -25.23 -2.36 32.34
C THR A 22 -24.89 -2.27 30.85
N ARG A 23 -23.91 -3.07 30.41
CA ARG A 23 -23.64 -3.28 28.98
C ARG A 23 -24.92 -3.82 28.33
N PRO A 24 -25.44 -3.21 27.26
CA PRO A 24 -26.53 -3.82 26.51
C PRO A 24 -25.96 -5.08 25.83
N THR A 25 -26.59 -6.22 26.10
CA THR A 25 -26.43 -7.46 25.34
C THR A 25 -27.10 -7.27 23.98
N GLY A 26 -26.36 -6.67 23.04
CA GLY A 26 -26.65 -6.74 21.62
C GLY A 26 -25.72 -7.78 21.01
N THR A 27 -26.27 -8.85 20.47
CA THR A 27 -25.61 -9.68 19.47
C THR A 27 -25.50 -8.85 18.19
N GLU A 28 -24.50 -7.96 18.13
CA GLU A 28 -23.97 -7.52 16.85
C GLU A 28 -23.24 -8.73 16.28
N SER A 29 -23.75 -9.28 15.17
CA SER A 29 -22.98 -10.21 14.36
C SER A 29 -21.72 -9.47 13.92
N GLU A 30 -20.57 -9.78 14.56
CA GLU A 30 -19.26 -9.33 14.11
C GLU A 30 -19.02 -9.94 12.71
N GLU A 31 -19.43 -9.23 11.68
CA GLU A 31 -18.94 -9.43 10.32
C GLU A 31 -17.40 -9.42 10.42
N PRO A 32 -16.70 -10.47 9.97
CA PRO A 32 -15.25 -10.52 10.09
C PRO A 32 -14.66 -9.29 9.41
N HIS A 33 -13.89 -8.50 10.16
CA HIS A 33 -13.20 -7.32 9.62
C HIS A 33 -12.22 -7.76 8.51
N LEU A 34 -12.68 -7.68 7.25
CA LEU A 34 -11.87 -7.99 6.09
C LEU A 34 -10.71 -7.00 6.00
N ARG A 35 -9.49 -7.53 6.08
CA ARG A 35 -8.25 -6.77 5.94
C ARG A 35 -8.00 -6.51 4.47
N ARG A 36 -8.09 -5.25 4.06
CA ARG A 36 -7.81 -4.81 2.69
C ARG A 36 -6.52 -4.00 2.64
N ALA A 37 -5.77 -4.15 1.56
CA ALA A 37 -4.60 -3.33 1.27
C ALA A 37 -4.59 -2.89 -0.19
N VAL A 38 -3.85 -1.82 -0.48
CA VAL A 38 -3.54 -1.41 -1.85
C VAL A 38 -2.03 -1.41 -2.09
N CYS A 39 -1.59 -1.97 -3.22
CA CYS A 39 -0.25 -1.82 -3.78
C CYS A 39 -0.33 -0.85 -4.97
N PRO A 40 -0.06 0.46 -4.77
CA PRO A 40 -0.15 1.45 -5.83
C PRO A 40 1.12 1.54 -6.67
N GLY A 41 0.99 1.85 -7.95
CA GLY A 41 2.14 2.06 -8.83
C GLY A 41 1.73 2.44 -10.25
N SER A 42 2.69 2.88 -11.06
CA SER A 42 2.48 3.08 -12.50
C SER A 42 2.56 1.78 -13.29
N PHE A 43 3.33 0.81 -12.78
CA PHE A 43 3.52 -0.54 -13.31
C PHE A 43 3.79 -0.60 -14.82
N ASP A 44 4.76 0.20 -15.29
CA ASP A 44 5.08 0.33 -16.72
C ASP A 44 6.50 -0.19 -17.07
N PRO A 45 6.73 -1.52 -17.12
CA PRO A 45 5.80 -2.59 -16.76
C PRO A 45 5.90 -3.02 -15.28
N ILE A 46 5.02 -3.94 -14.85
CA ILE A 46 5.21 -4.71 -13.62
C ILE A 46 6.53 -5.52 -13.69
N THR A 47 7.17 -5.76 -12.55
CA THR A 47 8.48 -6.44 -12.46
C THR A 47 8.47 -7.48 -11.34
N ASN A 48 9.50 -8.33 -11.25
CA ASN A 48 9.64 -9.32 -10.18
C ASN A 48 9.70 -8.67 -8.79
N GLY A 49 10.23 -7.44 -8.70
CA GLY A 49 10.24 -6.66 -7.46
C GLY A 49 8.83 -6.24 -7.01
N HIS A 50 7.97 -5.81 -7.95
CA HIS A 50 6.58 -5.51 -7.64
C HIS A 50 5.80 -6.76 -7.24
N LEU A 51 6.01 -7.86 -7.97
CA LEU A 51 5.33 -9.13 -7.72
C LEU A 51 5.67 -9.70 -6.33
N ASP A 52 6.93 -9.56 -5.88
CA ASP A 52 7.32 -9.92 -4.51
C ASP A 52 6.48 -9.18 -3.45
N ILE A 53 6.30 -7.87 -3.61
CA ILE A 53 5.52 -7.05 -2.67
C ILE A 53 4.04 -7.43 -2.71
N ILE A 54 3.47 -7.59 -3.90
CA ILE A 54 2.06 -7.97 -4.07
C ILE A 54 1.81 -9.35 -3.47
N ALA A 55 2.66 -10.33 -3.74
CA ALA A 55 2.57 -11.68 -3.19
C ALA A 55 2.75 -11.71 -1.66
N ARG A 56 3.57 -10.81 -1.10
CA ARG A 56 3.72 -10.67 0.35
C ARG A 56 2.49 -10.04 0.99
N ALA A 57 1.93 -9.01 0.36
CA ALA A 57 0.68 -8.41 0.80
C ALA A 57 -0.48 -9.43 0.74
N SER A 58 -0.56 -10.24 -0.31
CA SER A 58 -1.65 -11.20 -0.49
C SER A 58 -1.69 -12.29 0.58
N ARG A 59 -0.57 -12.57 1.27
CA ARG A 59 -0.52 -13.48 2.41
C ARG A 59 -0.95 -12.84 3.73
N LEU A 60 -0.98 -11.51 3.81
CA LEU A 60 -1.24 -10.75 5.03
C LEU A 60 -2.64 -10.14 5.06
N TYR A 61 -3.25 -9.94 3.89
CA TYR A 61 -4.54 -9.29 3.71
C TYR A 61 -5.53 -10.23 3.01
N ASP A 62 -6.81 -10.06 3.33
CA ASP A 62 -7.90 -10.86 2.77
C ASP A 62 -8.23 -10.39 1.34
N THR A 63 -7.92 -9.14 0.99
CA THR A 63 -7.98 -8.61 -0.38
C THR A 63 -6.85 -7.60 -0.62
N VAL A 64 -6.17 -7.72 -1.76
CA VAL A 64 -5.13 -6.78 -2.20
C VAL A 64 -5.53 -6.13 -3.50
N HIS A 65 -5.71 -4.82 -3.50
CA HIS A 65 -5.90 -4.04 -4.72
C HIS A 65 -4.54 -3.64 -5.30
N VAL A 66 -4.28 -3.93 -6.56
CA VAL A 66 -3.16 -3.36 -7.30
C VAL A 66 -3.71 -2.15 -8.06
N ALA A 67 -3.38 -0.96 -7.59
CA ALA A 67 -3.93 0.29 -8.10
C ALA A 67 -2.97 0.92 -9.14
N VAL A 68 -3.35 0.82 -10.42
CA VAL A 68 -2.59 1.33 -11.56
C VAL A 68 -2.87 2.82 -11.76
N MET A 69 -1.86 3.65 -11.51
CA MET A 69 -2.02 5.10 -11.60
C MET A 69 -2.09 5.59 -13.05
N ILE A 70 -3.17 6.31 -13.39
CA ILE A 70 -3.31 7.02 -14.67
C ILE A 70 -2.61 8.37 -14.59
N ASN A 71 -1.42 8.46 -15.20
CA ASN A 71 -0.69 9.71 -15.32
C ASN A 71 -0.91 10.35 -16.71
N GLN A 72 -1.77 11.36 -16.79
CA GLN A 72 -2.06 12.06 -18.06
C GLN A 72 -0.85 12.82 -18.63
N SER A 73 0.15 13.15 -17.79
CA SER A 73 1.33 13.92 -18.21
C SER A 73 2.47 13.06 -18.78
N LYS A 74 2.38 11.74 -18.66
CA LYS A 74 3.43 10.82 -19.12
C LYS A 74 2.85 9.75 -20.04
N LYS A 75 3.36 9.69 -21.27
CA LYS A 75 3.11 8.55 -22.15
C LYS A 75 3.99 7.39 -21.69
N GLY A 76 3.38 6.37 -21.08
CA GLY A 76 4.05 5.13 -20.70
C GLY A 76 4.48 4.32 -21.94
N LEU A 77 5.30 3.30 -21.73
CA LEU A 77 5.61 2.32 -22.77
C LEU A 77 4.37 1.52 -23.13
N PHE A 78 3.63 1.08 -22.10
CA PHE A 78 2.34 0.42 -22.20
C PHE A 78 1.20 1.39 -21.87
N ASP A 79 0.06 1.22 -22.55
CA ASP A 79 -1.16 1.90 -22.13
C ASP A 79 -1.70 1.31 -20.80
N ILE A 80 -2.81 1.84 -20.30
CA ILE A 80 -3.34 1.44 -18.99
C ILE A 80 -3.94 0.03 -19.05
N ASP A 81 -4.65 -0.30 -20.13
CA ASP A 81 -5.33 -1.59 -20.29
C ASP A 81 -4.30 -2.71 -20.45
N GLU A 82 -3.22 -2.46 -21.19
CA GLU A 82 -2.07 -3.36 -21.32
C GLU A 82 -1.40 -3.62 -19.97
N ARG A 83 -1.24 -2.58 -19.15
CA ARG A 83 -0.65 -2.73 -17.81
C ARG A 83 -1.54 -3.54 -16.90
N ILE A 84 -2.85 -3.29 -16.89
CA ILE A 84 -3.80 -4.07 -16.10
C ILE A 84 -3.75 -5.54 -16.54
N ALA A 85 -3.86 -5.81 -17.83
CA ALA A 85 -3.85 -7.17 -18.37
C ALA A 85 -2.59 -7.95 -17.97
N LEU A 86 -1.41 -7.33 -18.07
CA LEU A 86 -0.15 -7.95 -17.65
C LEU A 86 -0.13 -8.25 -16.15
N ILE A 87 -0.64 -7.34 -15.32
CA ILE A 87 -0.70 -7.55 -13.86
C ILE A 87 -1.68 -8.67 -13.53
N GLU A 88 -2.87 -8.69 -14.13
CA GLU A 88 -3.86 -9.74 -13.92
C GLU A 88 -3.30 -11.11 -14.30
N GLU A 89 -2.62 -11.20 -15.45
CA GLU A 89 -1.99 -12.44 -15.90
C GLU A 89 -0.93 -12.94 -14.92
N VAL A 90 -0.02 -12.07 -14.46
CA VAL A 90 1.08 -12.47 -13.58
C VAL A 90 0.68 -12.61 -12.11
N THR A 91 -0.55 -12.27 -11.75
CA THR A 91 -1.10 -12.42 -10.40
C THR A 91 -2.31 -13.36 -10.32
N ALA A 92 -2.61 -14.07 -11.42
CA ALA A 92 -3.79 -14.93 -11.52
C ALA A 92 -3.84 -16.07 -10.47
N ASP A 93 -2.68 -16.50 -9.96
CA ASP A 93 -2.55 -17.52 -8.91
C ASP A 93 -2.78 -16.95 -7.49
N LEU A 94 -2.67 -15.63 -7.32
CA LEU A 94 -2.97 -14.92 -6.08
C LEU A 94 -4.48 -14.63 -6.02
N GLY A 95 -5.29 -15.65 -5.71
CA GLY A 95 -6.77 -15.61 -5.80
C GLY A 95 -7.50 -14.51 -5.00
N ASN A 96 -6.79 -13.64 -4.28
CA ASN A 96 -7.30 -12.49 -3.55
C ASN A 96 -6.75 -11.13 -4.06
N VAL A 97 -6.12 -11.10 -5.22
CA VAL A 97 -5.64 -9.87 -5.87
C VAL A 97 -6.70 -9.33 -6.82
N ARG A 98 -6.91 -8.00 -6.79
CA ARG A 98 -7.81 -7.24 -7.67
C ARG A 98 -7.01 -6.14 -8.35
N VAL A 99 -7.09 -6.01 -9.66
CA VAL A 99 -6.31 -5.01 -10.41
C VAL A 99 -7.26 -3.95 -10.95
N GLU A 100 -7.00 -2.69 -10.63
CA GLU A 100 -7.85 -1.58 -11.03
C GLU A 100 -6.99 -0.36 -11.35
N SER A 101 -7.40 0.43 -12.35
CA SER A 101 -6.79 1.74 -12.55
C SER A 101 -7.53 2.81 -11.77
N PHE A 102 -6.81 3.89 -11.45
CA PHE A 102 -7.42 5.04 -10.80
C PHE A 102 -6.82 6.35 -11.31
N HIS A 103 -7.59 7.42 -11.13
CA HIS A 103 -7.19 8.80 -11.38
C HIS A 103 -7.46 9.64 -10.12
N GLY A 104 -6.65 10.67 -9.91
CA GLY A 104 -6.75 11.55 -8.74
C GLY A 104 -5.91 11.07 -7.55
N LEU A 105 -6.39 11.34 -6.33
CA LEU A 105 -5.66 11.03 -5.10
C LEU A 105 -5.81 9.54 -4.74
N LEU A 106 -4.69 8.90 -4.42
CA LEU A 106 -4.67 7.50 -3.96
C LEU A 106 -5.54 7.29 -2.72
N VAL A 107 -5.57 8.26 -1.80
CA VAL A 107 -6.38 8.17 -0.58
C VAL A 107 -7.88 8.18 -0.87
N ASP A 108 -8.32 8.79 -1.98
CA ASP A 108 -9.73 8.76 -2.37
C ASP A 108 -10.10 7.40 -2.98
N PHE A 109 -9.19 6.80 -3.76
CA PHE A 109 -9.30 5.39 -4.15
C PHE A 109 -9.39 4.49 -2.91
N CYS A 110 -8.53 4.70 -1.91
CA CYS A 110 -8.59 3.92 -0.67
C CYS A 110 -9.94 4.06 0.04
N LYS A 111 -10.49 5.28 0.15
CA LYS A 111 -11.80 5.52 0.76
C LYS A 111 -12.94 4.84 0.00
N GLN A 112 -12.94 4.90 -1.33
CA GLN A 112 -13.99 4.30 -2.16
C GLN A 112 -14.08 2.78 -2.02
N HIS A 113 -12.96 2.13 -1.68
CA HIS A 113 -12.84 0.67 -1.56
C HIS A 113 -12.69 0.19 -0.10
N ASP A 114 -12.93 1.07 0.88
CA ASP A 114 -12.66 0.86 2.33
C ASP A 114 -11.29 0.21 2.62
N ILE A 115 -10.23 0.72 1.98
CA ILE A 115 -8.87 0.22 2.14
C ILE A 115 -8.17 1.04 3.24
N PRO A 116 -7.84 0.44 4.40
CA PRO A 116 -7.17 1.14 5.49
C PRO A 116 -5.65 1.26 5.30
N ALA A 117 -5.05 0.50 4.39
CA ALA A 117 -3.61 0.32 4.31
C ALA A 117 -3.06 0.37 2.88
N ILE A 118 -2.02 1.18 2.68
CA ILE A 118 -1.18 1.20 1.48
C ILE A 118 0.07 0.36 1.78
N VAL A 119 0.43 -0.57 0.90
CA VAL A 119 1.64 -1.39 1.02
C VAL A 119 2.63 -1.01 -0.06
N LYS A 120 3.84 -0.57 0.33
CA LYS A 120 4.89 -0.16 -0.61
C LYS A 120 6.22 -0.86 -0.34
N GLY A 121 6.89 -1.26 -1.41
CA GLY A 121 8.28 -1.72 -1.34
C GLY A 121 9.24 -0.56 -1.09
N LEU A 122 10.22 -0.75 -0.21
CA LEU A 122 11.37 0.16 -0.08
C LEU A 122 12.65 -0.56 -0.52
N ARG A 123 13.36 0.04 -1.47
CA ARG A 123 14.57 -0.52 -2.05
C ARG A 123 15.84 -0.06 -1.36
N ALA A 124 15.92 1.24 -1.13
CA ALA A 124 17.07 1.90 -0.55
C ALA A 124 16.62 3.07 0.32
N VAL A 125 17.54 3.57 1.16
CA VAL A 125 17.32 4.75 1.99
C VAL A 125 16.91 5.97 1.17
N SER A 126 17.38 6.08 -0.09
CA SER A 126 17.00 7.17 -0.99
C SER A 126 15.52 7.24 -1.34
N ASP A 127 14.81 6.09 -1.34
CA ASP A 127 13.36 6.07 -1.57
C ASP A 127 12.60 6.50 -0.29
N PHE A 128 13.20 6.29 0.89
CA PHE A 128 12.51 6.40 2.17
C PHE A 128 12.04 7.82 2.48
N ASP A 129 12.85 8.85 2.26
CA ASP A 129 12.48 10.22 2.64
C ASP A 129 11.23 10.70 1.88
N TYR A 130 11.19 10.44 0.58
CA TYR A 130 10.03 10.76 -0.25
C TYR A 130 8.79 9.96 0.17
N GLU A 131 8.97 8.65 0.37
CA GLU A 131 7.88 7.76 0.72
C GLU A 131 7.31 8.03 2.12
N LEU A 132 8.17 8.35 3.09
CA LEU A 132 7.76 8.74 4.43
C LEU A 132 6.96 10.05 4.42
N GLN A 133 7.40 11.04 3.63
CA GLN A 133 6.64 12.28 3.45
C GLN A 133 5.24 11.99 2.87
N MET A 134 5.15 11.12 1.88
CA MET A 134 3.86 10.72 1.30
C MET A 134 2.99 9.94 2.29
N ALA A 135 3.56 9.05 3.10
CA ALA A 135 2.83 8.35 4.15
C ALA A 135 2.23 9.31 5.17
N GLN A 136 3.00 10.30 5.63
CA GLN A 136 2.54 11.35 6.56
C GLN A 136 1.44 12.23 5.94
N MET A 137 1.53 12.51 4.64
CA MET A 137 0.48 13.22 3.94
C MET A 137 -0.82 12.39 3.85
N ASN A 138 -0.71 11.10 3.51
CA ASN A 138 -1.86 10.22 3.36
C ASN A 138 -2.63 10.04 4.68
N ILE A 139 -1.91 9.82 5.79
CA ILE A 139 -2.55 9.73 7.11
C ILE A 139 -3.23 11.05 7.48
N GLY A 140 -2.59 12.20 7.22
CA GLY A 140 -3.17 13.52 7.48
C GLY A 140 -4.43 13.83 6.68
N LEU A 141 -4.53 13.35 5.43
CA LEU A 141 -5.66 13.59 4.53
C LEU A 141 -6.83 12.63 4.72
N SER A 142 -6.58 11.43 5.25
CA SER A 142 -7.57 10.34 5.17
C SER A 142 -7.52 9.30 6.28
N GLY A 143 -6.50 9.31 7.13
CA GLY A 143 -6.28 8.25 8.10
C GLY A 143 -5.81 6.92 7.49
N VAL A 144 -5.48 6.87 6.19
CA VAL A 144 -4.94 5.67 5.54
C VAL A 144 -3.47 5.48 5.93
N GLU A 145 -3.17 4.31 6.49
CA GLU A 145 -1.83 3.94 6.92
C GLU A 145 -0.96 3.51 5.72
N THR A 146 0.35 3.70 5.83
CA THR A 146 1.31 3.18 4.84
C THR A 146 2.28 2.21 5.49
N LEU A 147 2.31 0.97 5.01
CA LEU A 147 3.22 -0.07 5.45
C LEU A 147 4.35 -0.24 4.43
N PHE A 148 5.57 -0.07 4.93
CA PHE A 148 6.77 -0.28 4.15
C PHE A 148 7.29 -1.70 4.28
N VAL A 149 7.61 -2.29 3.14
CA VAL A 149 8.12 -3.65 3.03
C VAL A 149 9.51 -3.59 2.40
N PRO A 150 10.58 -3.99 3.10
CA PRO A 150 11.91 -4.06 2.49
C PRO A 150 11.88 -5.00 1.29
N THR A 151 12.32 -4.53 0.12
CA THR A 151 12.36 -5.36 -1.09
C THR A 151 13.36 -6.50 -0.93
N ASN A 152 13.09 -7.64 -1.56
CA ASN A 152 14.08 -8.71 -1.69
C ASN A 152 15.41 -8.14 -2.25
N PRO A 153 16.58 -8.40 -1.62
CA PRO A 153 17.86 -7.91 -2.09
C PRO A 153 18.15 -8.20 -3.56
N ALA A 154 17.65 -9.34 -4.09
CA ALA A 154 17.77 -9.70 -5.50
C ALA A 154 17.10 -8.70 -6.46
N TYR A 155 16.14 -7.91 -5.97
CA TYR A 155 15.39 -6.91 -6.73
C TYR A 155 15.58 -5.48 -6.19
N SER A 156 16.53 -5.25 -5.27
CA SER A 156 16.75 -3.95 -4.64
C SER A 156 17.13 -2.83 -5.64
N PHE A 157 17.81 -3.17 -6.72
CA PHE A 157 18.16 -2.21 -7.79
C PHE A 157 17.05 -2.03 -8.84
N LEU A 158 15.99 -2.82 -8.76
CA LEU A 158 15.02 -2.95 -9.84
C LEU A 158 14.06 -1.75 -9.88
N SER A 159 13.84 -1.21 -11.08
CA SER A 159 12.77 -0.28 -11.39
C SER A 159 12.26 -0.52 -12.80
N SER A 160 10.98 -0.23 -13.07
CA SER A 160 10.44 -0.36 -14.42
C SER A 160 11.18 0.52 -15.43
N SER A 161 11.65 1.70 -15.03
CA SER A 161 12.45 2.58 -15.88
C SER A 161 13.77 1.92 -16.29
N LEU A 162 14.52 1.36 -15.33
CA LEU A 162 15.78 0.66 -15.60
C LEU A 162 15.57 -0.59 -16.47
N VAL A 163 14.50 -1.36 -16.21
CA VAL A 163 14.14 -2.52 -17.04
C VAL A 163 13.93 -2.12 -18.48
N LYS A 164 13.15 -1.06 -18.72
CA LYS A 164 12.88 -0.55 -20.08
C LYS A 164 14.16 -0.08 -20.76
N GLU A 165 15.01 0.65 -20.04
CA GLU A 165 16.29 1.14 -20.57
C GLU A 165 17.21 -0.02 -20.98
N VAL A 166 17.43 -1.01 -20.09
CA VAL A 166 18.27 -2.16 -20.40
C VAL A 166 17.72 -2.97 -21.57
N ALA A 167 16.41 -3.21 -21.60
CA ALA A 167 15.75 -3.93 -22.69
C ALA A 167 15.87 -3.19 -24.03
N GLN A 168 15.74 -1.86 -24.03
CA GLN A 168 15.89 -1.03 -25.23
C GLN A 168 17.28 -1.16 -25.87
N TRP A 169 18.31 -1.39 -25.05
CA TRP A 169 19.69 -1.60 -25.52
C TRP A 169 20.05 -3.08 -25.74
N GLY A 170 19.06 -3.98 -25.70
CA GLY A 170 19.26 -5.41 -25.97
C GLY A 170 19.88 -6.20 -24.81
N GLY A 171 19.89 -5.64 -23.59
CA GLY A 171 20.32 -6.36 -22.41
C GLY A 171 19.31 -7.44 -21.99
N ASP A 172 19.81 -8.54 -21.41
CA ASP A 172 18.95 -9.61 -20.91
C ASP A 172 18.28 -9.22 -19.58
N ILE A 173 16.95 -9.12 -19.63
CA ILE A 173 16.08 -8.80 -18.48
C ILE A 173 15.19 -9.98 -18.06
N SER A 174 15.40 -11.18 -18.61
CA SER A 174 14.53 -12.35 -18.38
C SER A 174 14.42 -12.75 -16.90
N HIS A 175 15.43 -12.44 -16.09
CA HIS A 175 15.47 -12.69 -14.65
C HIS A 175 14.84 -11.56 -13.81
N LEU A 176 14.43 -10.45 -14.43
CA LEU A 176 13.94 -9.24 -13.76
C LEU A 176 12.42 -9.04 -13.89
N VAL A 177 11.80 -9.70 -14.86
CA VAL A 177 10.35 -9.63 -15.11
C VAL A 177 9.75 -11.02 -15.29
N PRO A 178 8.43 -11.19 -15.08
CA PRO A 178 7.75 -12.43 -15.41
C PRO A 178 7.76 -12.71 -16.92
N PRO A 179 7.66 -13.98 -17.36
CA PRO A 179 7.69 -14.33 -18.78
C PRO A 179 6.67 -13.59 -19.66
N PRO A 180 5.39 -13.42 -19.27
CA PRO A 180 4.42 -12.66 -20.08
C PRO A 180 4.84 -11.20 -20.32
N VAL A 181 5.45 -10.59 -19.31
CA VAL A 181 5.97 -9.21 -19.40
C VAL A 181 7.19 -9.13 -20.31
N LEU A 182 8.09 -10.13 -20.24
CA LEU A 182 9.24 -10.22 -21.13
C LEU A 182 8.80 -10.31 -22.60
N GLU A 183 7.81 -11.16 -22.89
CA GLU A 183 7.24 -11.31 -24.22
C GLU A 183 6.64 -10.01 -24.73
N ALA A 184 5.84 -9.33 -23.89
CA ALA A 184 5.23 -8.05 -24.22
C ALA A 184 6.28 -6.94 -24.48
N LEU A 185 7.33 -6.86 -23.66
CA LEU A 185 8.45 -5.92 -23.86
C LEU A 185 9.16 -6.18 -25.18
N ASN A 186 9.51 -7.43 -25.46
CA ASN A 186 10.18 -7.80 -26.71
C ASN A 186 9.30 -7.50 -27.94
N ALA A 187 7.99 -7.73 -27.85
CA ALA A 187 7.06 -7.38 -28.91
C ALA A 187 7.00 -5.86 -29.14
N ARG A 188 6.94 -5.06 -28.07
CA ARG A 188 6.91 -3.58 -28.14
C ARG A 188 8.19 -2.99 -28.72
N LEU A 189 9.35 -3.51 -28.32
CA LEU A 189 10.65 -3.00 -28.76
C LEU A 189 10.98 -3.35 -30.21
N ARG A 190 10.42 -4.44 -30.77
CA ARG A 190 10.55 -4.76 -32.20
C ARG A 190 9.75 -3.83 -33.12
N GLN A 191 8.78 -3.09 -32.57
CA GLN A 191 7.90 -2.19 -33.32
C GLN A 191 8.37 -0.72 -33.31
N GLN A 192 9.48 -0.43 -32.62
CA GLN A 192 10.13 0.88 -32.58
C GLN A 192 11.34 0.90 -33.50
#